data_AF-A0A9E3E8L4-F1
#
_entry.id   AF-A0A9E3E8L4-F1
#
_cell.length_a   1.000
_cell.length_b   1.000
_cell.length_c   1.000
_cell.angle_alpha   90.00
_cell.angle_beta   90.00
_cell.angle_gamma   90.00
#
_symmetry.space_group_name_H-M   'P 1'
#
loop_
_entity.id
_entity.type
_entity.pdbx_description
1 polymer ?
#
loop_
_entity_poly.entity_id
_entity_poly.type
_entity_poly.pdbx_seq_one_letter_code
_entity_poly.pdbx_strand_id
1 'polypeptide(L)'
;MCCRRHGCAGPRRPPAPARERTSERRKRPGNAREPGGNKQRTGGVVMPGSSSAGADARELAEQVLAVLRAGGHTVAVAESLTGGLVAAALTDIPGSSAAFRGAVVAYATELKAALLDVDRAMLARHGAVYPPVAAAMAQGVRERLGASYGVATTGVAGPEPSEGQPVGTAHIAVSAADDTVVRTVVLGGDRNQIRRLTVEHALGLLLGRLREDTA
;
A
#
# COMPACT_ATOMS: atom_id res chain seq x y z
N MET A 1 5.12 83.94 15.16
CA MET A 1 5.83 84.28 16.42
C MET A 1 6.39 83.00 17.00
N CYS A 2 7.65 83.05 17.43
CA CYS A 2 8.49 81.93 17.85
C CYS A 2 7.91 81.11 19.02
N CYS A 3 8.11 79.79 19.05
CA CYS A 3 8.65 79.13 20.24
C CYS A 3 9.12 77.68 19.98
N ARG A 4 10.35 77.39 20.43
CA ARG A 4 11.06 76.11 20.39
C ARG A 4 10.86 75.34 21.70
N ARG A 5 10.86 74.02 21.56
CA ARG A 5 11.38 72.94 22.46
C ARG A 5 10.78 72.80 23.87
N HIS A 6 10.47 71.57 24.26
CA HIS A 6 11.08 70.66 25.25
C HIS A 6 10.23 69.36 25.13
N GLY A 7 10.71 68.15 24.87
CA GLY A 7 11.79 67.40 25.52
C GLY A 7 11.18 66.25 26.36
N CYS A 8 10.50 65.27 25.73
CA CYS A 8 9.91 64.13 26.45
C CYS A 8 10.87 62.93 26.48
N ALA A 9 11.27 62.54 27.69
CA ALA A 9 12.04 61.33 27.97
C ALA A 9 11.14 60.09 27.85
N GLY A 10 11.55 59.12 27.04
CA GLY A 10 10.88 57.83 26.89
C GLY A 10 11.11 56.87 28.07
N PRO A 11 10.23 55.86 28.25
CA PRO A 11 10.25 54.99 29.43
C PRO A 11 11.44 54.01 29.43
N ARG A 12 11.95 53.74 30.63
CA ARG A 12 13.10 52.87 30.92
C ARG A 12 12.77 51.39 30.68
N ARG A 13 13.68 50.65 30.05
CA ARG A 13 13.61 49.19 29.84
C ARG A 13 13.73 48.43 31.17
N PRO A 14 13.04 47.28 31.33
CA PRO A 14 13.20 46.41 32.49
C PRO A 14 14.51 45.59 32.43
N PRO A 15 15.04 45.13 33.59
CA PRO A 15 16.28 44.37 33.67
C PRO A 15 16.14 42.92 33.16
N ALA A 16 17.22 42.38 32.63
CA ALA A 16 17.32 41.01 32.11
C ALA A 16 17.32 39.97 33.25
N PRO A 17 16.72 38.78 33.06
CA PRO A 17 16.70 37.74 34.09
C PRO A 17 18.06 37.02 34.23
N ALA A 18 18.34 36.60 35.46
CA ALA A 18 19.56 35.92 35.89
C ALA A 18 19.69 34.51 35.28
N ARG A 19 20.93 34.12 34.96
CA ARG A 19 21.27 32.79 34.43
C ARG A 19 21.23 31.75 35.54
N GLU A 20 20.25 30.85 35.50
CA GLU A 20 20.25 29.63 36.31
C GLU A 20 21.29 28.65 35.78
N ARG A 21 22.19 28.19 36.67
CA ARG A 21 23.03 27.02 36.46
C ARG A 21 22.20 25.79 36.80
N THR A 22 21.82 25.02 35.78
CA THR A 22 21.33 23.65 35.97
C THR A 22 22.31 22.67 35.33
N SER A 23 22.55 21.60 36.06
CA SER A 23 23.58 20.59 35.88
C SER A 23 23.32 19.72 34.64
N GLU A 24 24.29 19.67 33.72
CA GLU A 24 24.33 18.66 32.65
C GLU A 24 24.59 17.27 33.25
N ARG A 25 23.50 16.56 33.55
CA ARG A 25 23.55 15.11 33.74
C ARG A 25 23.58 14.47 32.35
N ARG A 26 24.79 14.14 31.86
CA ARG A 26 25.01 13.33 30.64
C ARG A 26 24.15 12.06 30.70
N LYS A 27 23.06 12.03 29.92
CA LYS A 27 22.34 10.79 29.60
C LYS A 27 23.18 10.03 28.58
N ARG A 28 23.53 8.79 28.91
CA ARG A 28 24.08 7.81 27.97
C ARG A 28 23.08 7.62 26.82
N PRO A 29 23.50 7.51 25.55
CA PRO A 29 22.58 7.13 24.49
C PRO A 29 22.12 5.70 24.77
N GLY A 30 20.83 5.55 25.06
CA GLY A 30 20.17 4.25 25.07
C GLY A 30 20.08 3.76 23.63
N ASN A 31 20.47 2.50 23.42
CA ASN A 31 20.28 1.78 22.17
C ASN A 31 18.84 1.95 21.68
N ALA A 32 18.65 2.71 20.60
CA ALA A 32 17.44 2.62 19.82
C ALA A 32 17.37 1.19 19.28
N ARG A 33 16.33 0.45 19.68
CA ARG A 33 15.98 -0.80 19.00
C ARG A 33 15.67 -0.45 17.55
N GLU A 34 16.43 -1.02 16.64
CA GLU A 34 16.11 -0.97 15.21
C GLU A 34 14.70 -1.56 15.01
N PRO A 35 13.81 -0.90 14.25
CA PRO A 35 12.57 -1.54 13.84
C PRO A 35 12.94 -2.73 12.95
N GLY A 36 12.47 -3.92 13.35
CA GLY A 36 12.79 -5.18 12.70
C GLY A 36 12.52 -5.12 11.20
N GLY A 37 13.53 -5.51 10.41
CA GLY A 37 13.41 -5.59 8.96
C GLY A 37 12.29 -6.54 8.56
N ASN A 38 11.27 -5.98 7.89
CA ASN A 38 10.17 -6.74 7.29
C ASN A 38 10.73 -7.66 6.20
N LYS A 39 10.45 -8.96 6.29
CA LYS A 39 10.96 -9.96 5.33
C LYS A 39 10.10 -9.94 4.08
N GLN A 40 10.39 -9.02 3.17
CA GLN A 40 9.87 -9.11 1.80
C GLN A 40 10.49 -10.33 1.11
N ARG A 41 9.71 -11.40 0.93
CA ARG A 41 10.12 -12.51 0.08
C ARG A 41 9.91 -12.11 -1.37
N THR A 42 10.90 -11.45 -1.96
CA THR A 42 10.98 -11.22 -3.41
C THR A 42 11.39 -12.51 -4.12
N GLY A 43 10.52 -13.52 -4.08
CA GLY A 43 10.62 -14.69 -4.95
C GLY A 43 10.12 -14.32 -6.34
N GLY A 44 10.89 -13.50 -7.06
CA GLY A 44 10.58 -13.09 -8.42
C GLY A 44 10.77 -14.25 -9.40
N VAL A 45 9.91 -15.25 -9.34
CA VAL A 45 9.81 -16.21 -10.44
C VAL A 45 8.82 -15.66 -11.45
N VAL A 46 9.35 -15.22 -12.58
CA VAL A 46 8.56 -14.96 -13.79
C VAL A 46 8.08 -16.32 -14.27
N MET A 47 6.92 -16.76 -13.79
CA MET A 47 6.29 -17.97 -14.29
C MET A 47 5.59 -17.63 -15.61
N PRO A 48 5.93 -18.28 -16.74
CA PRO A 48 5.07 -18.21 -17.91
C PRO A 48 3.69 -18.72 -17.50
N GLY A 49 2.63 -18.00 -17.85
CA GLY A 49 1.26 -18.36 -17.50
C GLY A 49 0.95 -19.77 -17.99
N SER A 50 0.97 -20.75 -17.09
CA SER A 50 0.43 -22.07 -17.37
C SER A 50 -1.08 -21.92 -17.45
N SER A 51 -1.66 -22.30 -18.58
CA SER A 51 -3.10 -22.33 -18.81
C SER A 51 -3.77 -23.38 -17.92
N SER A 52 -3.93 -23.09 -16.63
CA SER A 52 -5.04 -23.67 -15.89
C SER A 52 -6.30 -22.98 -16.39
N ALA A 53 -7.33 -23.75 -16.76
CA ALA A 53 -8.64 -23.22 -17.10
C ALA A 53 -9.01 -22.12 -16.11
N GLY A 54 -9.09 -20.87 -16.60
CA GLY A 54 -9.14 -19.68 -15.75
C GLY A 54 -10.33 -19.79 -14.81
N ALA A 55 -10.06 -19.90 -13.52
CA ALA A 55 -11.12 -19.85 -12.52
C ALA A 55 -11.76 -18.46 -12.62
N ASP A 56 -13.09 -18.42 -12.70
CA ASP A 56 -13.85 -17.17 -12.76
C ASP A 56 -13.52 -16.33 -11.52
N ALA A 57 -13.27 -15.03 -11.71
CA ALA A 57 -13.04 -14.08 -10.63
C ALA A 57 -14.16 -14.16 -9.56
N ARG A 58 -15.40 -14.42 -9.98
CA ARG A 58 -16.53 -14.64 -9.06
C ARG A 58 -16.32 -15.87 -8.19
N GLU A 59 -15.96 -17.01 -8.77
CA GLU A 59 -15.73 -18.26 -8.03
C GLU A 59 -14.55 -18.12 -7.05
N LEU A 60 -13.48 -17.46 -7.48
CA LEU A 60 -12.33 -17.15 -6.62
C LEU A 60 -12.73 -16.24 -5.45
N ALA A 61 -13.56 -15.21 -5.71
CA ALA A 61 -14.06 -14.33 -4.67
C ALA A 61 -14.94 -15.07 -3.65
N GLU A 62 -15.81 -15.97 -4.11
CA GLU A 62 -16.63 -16.83 -3.24
C GLU A 62 -15.76 -17.69 -2.33
N GLN A 63 -14.74 -18.35 -2.88
CA GLN A 63 -13.80 -19.18 -2.11
C GLN A 63 -12.99 -18.35 -1.11
N VAL A 64 -12.44 -17.20 -1.53
CA VAL A 64 -11.69 -16.27 -0.65
C VAL A 64 -12.56 -15.85 0.54
N LEU A 65 -13.78 -15.40 0.29
CA LEU A 65 -14.67 -14.92 1.35
C LEU A 65 -15.11 -16.05 2.27
N ALA A 66 -15.31 -17.27 1.76
CA ALA A 66 -15.63 -18.43 2.58
C ALA A 66 -14.48 -18.75 3.57
N VAL A 67 -13.24 -18.80 3.07
CA VAL A 67 -12.07 -19.10 3.91
C VAL A 67 -11.81 -17.99 4.94
N LEU A 68 -11.90 -16.72 4.53
CA LEU A 68 -11.76 -15.59 5.46
C LEU A 68 -12.80 -15.64 6.59
N ARG A 69 -14.07 -15.88 6.26
CA ARG A 69 -15.16 -15.99 7.25
C ARG A 69 -14.94 -17.15 8.20
N ALA A 70 -14.52 -18.31 7.69
CA ALA A 70 -14.24 -19.48 8.52
C ALA A 70 -13.10 -19.23 9.52
N GLY A 71 -12.09 -18.43 9.13
CA GLY A 71 -10.98 -18.05 10.01
C GLY A 71 -11.20 -16.78 10.86
N GLY A 72 -12.37 -16.12 10.75
CA GLY A 72 -12.60 -14.83 11.42
C GLY A 72 -11.66 -13.72 10.93
N HIS A 73 -11.14 -13.84 9.71
CA HIS A 73 -10.20 -12.91 9.10
C HIS A 73 -10.90 -11.95 8.14
N THR A 74 -10.20 -10.86 7.83
CA THR A 74 -10.71 -9.82 6.92
C THR A 74 -9.69 -9.40 5.87
N VAL A 75 -10.16 -8.82 4.77
CA VAL A 75 -9.32 -8.37 3.65
C VAL A 75 -9.63 -6.93 3.24
N ALA A 76 -8.59 -6.20 2.87
CA ALA A 76 -8.65 -4.87 2.26
C ALA A 76 -7.85 -4.87 0.94
N VAL A 77 -8.20 -3.99 0.00
CA VAL A 77 -7.63 -3.99 -1.36
C VAL A 77 -7.16 -2.61 -1.81
N ALA A 78 -5.93 -2.52 -2.32
CA ALA A 78 -5.38 -1.35 -3.00
C ALA A 78 -5.32 -1.59 -4.51
N GLU A 79 -6.03 -0.79 -5.30
CA GLU A 79 -6.10 -0.97 -6.74
C GLU A 79 -5.46 0.20 -7.50
N SER A 80 -4.75 -0.13 -8.57
CA SER A 80 -4.33 0.85 -9.60
C SER A 80 -4.86 0.38 -10.96
N LEU A 81 -4.16 -0.47 -11.70
CA LEU A 81 -4.58 -0.86 -13.06
C LEU A 81 -5.98 -1.49 -13.13
N THR A 82 -6.42 -2.19 -12.10
CA THR A 82 -7.73 -2.85 -12.05
C THR A 82 -8.86 -1.86 -11.78
N GLY A 83 -8.59 -0.70 -11.16
CA GLY A 83 -9.55 0.40 -11.07
C GLY A 83 -10.84 0.07 -10.31
N GLY A 84 -10.80 -0.78 -9.29
CA GLY A 84 -11.97 -1.14 -8.48
C GLY A 84 -12.56 -2.51 -8.80
N LEU A 85 -12.02 -3.24 -9.78
CA LEU A 85 -12.58 -4.53 -10.21
C LEU A 85 -12.34 -5.66 -9.20
N VAL A 86 -11.26 -5.61 -8.40
CA VAL A 86 -11.05 -6.60 -7.35
C VAL A 86 -12.07 -6.38 -6.23
N ALA A 87 -12.28 -5.12 -5.82
CA ALA A 87 -13.32 -4.76 -4.88
C ALA A 87 -14.71 -5.17 -5.38
N ALA A 88 -15.03 -4.89 -6.66
CA ALA A 88 -16.29 -5.27 -7.29
C ALA A 88 -16.54 -6.79 -7.20
N ALA A 89 -15.56 -7.60 -7.60
CA ALA A 89 -15.67 -9.06 -7.56
C ALA A 89 -15.94 -9.59 -6.14
N LEU A 90 -15.31 -9.00 -5.11
CA LEU A 90 -15.58 -9.35 -3.72
C LEU A 90 -16.97 -8.90 -3.27
N THR A 91 -17.39 -7.69 -3.64
CA THR A 91 -18.69 -7.14 -3.21
C THR A 91 -19.89 -7.76 -3.93
N ASP A 92 -19.69 -8.34 -5.13
CA ASP A 92 -20.71 -9.08 -5.88
C ASP A 92 -21.14 -10.39 -5.20
N ILE A 93 -20.43 -10.81 -4.14
CA ILE A 93 -20.77 -11.98 -3.34
C ILE A 93 -21.62 -11.56 -2.14
N PRO A 94 -22.83 -12.12 -1.96
CA PRO A 94 -23.66 -11.84 -0.80
C PRO A 94 -22.95 -12.08 0.54
N GLY A 95 -23.14 -11.16 1.48
CA GLY A 95 -22.51 -11.19 2.80
C GLY A 95 -21.01 -10.88 2.80
N SER A 96 -20.47 -10.33 1.71
CA SER A 96 -19.06 -9.90 1.62
C SER A 96 -18.61 -8.97 2.74
N SER A 97 -19.52 -8.14 3.28
CA SER A 97 -19.27 -7.24 4.42
C SER A 97 -18.77 -7.94 5.69
N ALA A 98 -18.98 -9.25 5.83
CA ALA A 98 -18.47 -10.03 6.96
C ALA A 98 -16.94 -10.18 6.94
N ALA A 99 -16.30 -10.07 5.76
CA ALA A 99 -14.86 -10.28 5.60
C ALA A 99 -14.15 -9.19 4.78
N PHE A 100 -14.85 -8.44 3.94
CA PHE A 100 -14.27 -7.35 3.15
C PHE A 100 -14.39 -6.02 3.88
N ARG A 101 -13.25 -5.39 4.19
CA ARG A 101 -13.18 -4.11 4.91
C ARG A 101 -13.38 -2.89 4.02
N GLY A 102 -13.01 -3.02 2.75
CA GLY A 102 -13.05 -1.93 1.78
C GLY A 102 -11.82 -1.88 0.89
N ALA A 103 -11.77 -0.85 0.07
CA ALA A 103 -10.70 -0.67 -0.89
C ALA A 103 -10.27 0.79 -1.04
N VAL A 104 -9.05 0.97 -1.54
CA VAL A 104 -8.48 2.25 -1.96
C VAL A 104 -8.06 2.12 -3.42
N VAL A 105 -8.65 2.94 -4.29
CA VAL A 105 -8.20 3.02 -5.69
C VAL A 105 -7.20 4.17 -5.82
N ALA A 106 -5.91 3.84 -5.77
CA ALA A 106 -4.80 4.78 -5.87
C ALA A 106 -4.22 4.77 -7.31
N TYR A 107 -5.00 5.30 -8.25
CA TYR A 107 -4.64 5.27 -9.67
C TYR A 107 -3.41 6.14 -9.96
N ALA A 108 -3.43 7.40 -9.52
CA ALA A 108 -2.30 8.31 -9.67
C ALA A 108 -1.15 7.98 -8.72
N THR A 109 0.09 8.21 -9.16
CA THR A 109 1.32 7.81 -8.44
C THR A 109 1.43 8.45 -7.06
N GLU A 110 1.12 9.73 -6.95
CA GLU A 110 1.16 10.49 -5.69
C GLU A 110 0.12 10.02 -4.66
N LEU A 111 -1.01 9.46 -5.12
CA LEU A 111 -2.02 8.88 -4.25
C LEU A 111 -1.55 7.58 -3.61
N LYS A 112 -0.63 6.84 -4.23
CA LYS A 112 -0.01 5.66 -3.61
C LYS A 112 0.77 6.06 -2.35
N ALA A 113 1.48 7.19 -2.39
CA ALA A 113 2.14 7.72 -1.19
C ALA A 113 1.11 8.27 -0.18
N ALA A 114 0.19 9.13 -0.61
CA ALA A 114 -0.72 9.82 0.30
C ALA A 114 -1.70 8.87 1.01
N LEU A 115 -2.24 7.89 0.29
CA LEU A 115 -3.30 7.02 0.77
C LEU A 115 -2.84 5.64 1.21
N LEU A 116 -1.64 5.19 0.81
CA LEU A 116 -1.14 3.84 1.10
C LEU A 116 0.27 3.84 1.69
N ASP A 117 0.82 5.01 2.03
CA ASP A 117 2.12 5.18 2.67
C ASP A 117 3.30 4.58 1.87
N VAL A 118 3.17 4.50 0.55
CA VAL A 118 4.28 4.09 -0.32
C VAL A 118 5.37 5.17 -0.31
N ASP A 119 6.62 4.76 -0.12
CA ASP A 119 7.78 5.67 -0.10
C ASP A 119 7.87 6.51 -1.38
N ARG A 120 7.87 7.84 -1.21
CA ARG A 120 7.99 8.81 -2.30
C ARG A 120 9.31 8.69 -3.06
N ALA A 121 10.41 8.38 -2.37
CA ALA A 121 11.71 8.17 -2.98
C ALA A 121 11.72 6.90 -3.85
N MET A 122 11.03 5.84 -3.42
CA MET A 122 10.85 4.63 -4.21
C MET A 122 10.05 4.93 -5.49
N LEU A 123 8.92 5.64 -5.37
CA LEU A 123 8.10 6.04 -6.52
C LEU A 123 8.86 6.93 -7.49
N ALA A 124 9.67 7.88 -7.00
CA ALA A 124 10.47 8.76 -7.84
C ALA A 124 11.60 8.00 -8.58
N ARG A 125 12.19 6.98 -7.95
CA ARG A 125 13.31 6.23 -8.51
C ARG A 125 12.88 5.11 -9.47
N HIS A 126 11.80 4.41 -9.14
CA HIS A 126 11.41 3.17 -9.81
C HIS A 126 10.07 3.26 -10.54
N GLY A 127 9.28 4.30 -10.28
CA GLY A 127 7.91 4.41 -10.78
C GLY A 127 6.90 3.64 -9.91
N ALA A 128 5.63 3.70 -10.31
CA ALA A 128 4.51 2.99 -9.71
C ALA A 128 4.41 1.52 -10.16
N VAL A 129 4.96 1.16 -11.32
CA VAL A 129 4.96 -0.23 -11.83
C VAL A 129 6.23 -0.95 -11.40
N TYR A 130 6.29 -1.29 -10.13
CA TYR A 130 7.46 -1.93 -9.51
C TYR A 130 7.03 -2.92 -8.40
N PRO A 131 7.62 -4.12 -8.25
CA PRO A 131 7.14 -5.10 -7.27
C PRO A 131 7.16 -4.61 -5.81
N PRO A 132 8.20 -3.90 -5.33
CA PRO A 132 8.18 -3.27 -4.00
C PRO A 132 7.07 -2.23 -3.79
N VAL A 133 6.61 -1.55 -4.85
CA VAL A 133 5.44 -0.66 -4.75
C VAL A 133 4.17 -1.47 -4.50
N ALA A 134 4.00 -2.61 -5.19
CA ALA A 134 2.88 -3.51 -4.92
C ALA A 134 2.90 -4.00 -3.46
N ALA A 135 4.07 -4.42 -2.95
CA ALA A 135 4.22 -4.83 -1.55
C ALA A 135 3.81 -3.74 -0.57
N ALA A 136 4.33 -2.52 -0.75
CA ALA A 136 4.01 -1.37 0.09
C ALA A 136 2.53 -1.00 0.01
N MET A 137 1.91 -1.05 -1.17
CA MET A 137 0.46 -0.83 -1.33
C MET A 137 -0.36 -1.85 -0.56
N ALA A 138 0.01 -3.14 -0.62
CA ALA A 138 -0.71 -4.22 0.07
C ALA A 138 -0.59 -4.10 1.58
N GLN A 139 0.61 -3.78 2.09
CA GLN A 139 0.82 -3.51 3.51
C GLN A 139 0.03 -2.27 3.96
N GLY A 140 0.15 -1.16 3.24
CA GLY A 140 -0.47 0.10 3.59
C GLY A 140 -2.00 0.04 3.62
N VAL A 141 -2.63 -0.68 2.68
CA VAL A 141 -4.10 -0.81 2.69
C VAL A 141 -4.61 -1.68 3.82
N ARG A 142 -3.87 -2.75 4.14
CA ARG A 142 -4.19 -3.63 5.27
C ARG A 142 -4.19 -2.84 6.57
N GLU A 143 -3.13 -2.06 6.81
CA GLU A 143 -2.96 -1.28 8.02
C GLU A 143 -4.00 -0.16 8.12
N ARG A 144 -4.23 0.59 7.04
CA ARG A 144 -5.16 1.73 7.03
C ARG A 144 -6.62 1.34 7.19
N LEU A 145 -7.02 0.17 6.70
CA LEU A 145 -8.40 -0.32 6.81
C LEU A 145 -8.59 -1.35 7.94
N GLY A 146 -7.53 -1.64 8.71
CA GLY A 146 -7.56 -2.57 9.82
C GLY A 146 -7.99 -3.98 9.40
N ALA A 147 -7.42 -4.48 8.32
CA ALA A 147 -7.70 -5.82 7.79
C ALA A 147 -6.64 -6.85 8.23
N SER A 148 -7.00 -8.14 8.21
CA SER A 148 -6.02 -9.23 8.43
C SER A 148 -5.09 -9.40 7.21
N TYR A 149 -5.64 -9.21 6.01
CA TYR A 149 -4.95 -9.33 4.73
C TYR A 149 -5.08 -8.03 3.92
N GLY A 150 -4.02 -7.67 3.21
CA GLY A 150 -4.04 -6.62 2.19
C GLY A 150 -3.68 -7.19 0.83
N VAL A 151 -4.43 -6.81 -0.20
CA VAL A 151 -4.12 -7.14 -1.60
C VAL A 151 -3.79 -5.87 -2.35
N ALA A 152 -2.81 -5.90 -3.24
CA ALA A 152 -2.53 -4.77 -4.12
C ALA A 152 -2.29 -5.17 -5.56
N THR A 153 -2.67 -4.27 -6.48
CA THR A 153 -2.42 -4.39 -7.93
C THR A 153 -1.83 -3.11 -8.49
N THR A 154 -0.70 -3.21 -9.20
CA THR A 154 -0.11 -2.13 -10.01
C THR A 154 0.50 -2.70 -11.28
N GLY A 155 0.47 -1.98 -12.40
CA GLY A 155 0.76 -2.57 -13.70
C GLY A 155 0.37 -1.71 -14.89
N VAL A 156 0.64 -2.23 -16.09
CA VAL A 156 0.39 -1.59 -17.38
C VAL A 156 -0.70 -2.35 -18.12
N ALA A 157 -1.92 -1.83 -18.08
CA ALA A 157 -3.03 -2.42 -18.83
C ALA A 157 -3.01 -2.07 -20.34
N GLY A 158 -2.13 -1.18 -20.80
CA GLY A 158 -2.07 -0.72 -22.19
C GLY A 158 -3.06 0.39 -22.53
N PRO A 159 -3.14 0.81 -23.82
CA PRO A 159 -2.57 0.12 -24.99
C PRO A 159 -1.07 0.33 -25.20
N GLU A 160 -0.44 1.27 -24.49
CA GLU A 160 0.99 1.58 -24.63
C GLU A 160 1.81 1.10 -23.42
N PRO A 161 3.10 0.76 -23.60
CA PRO A 161 4.04 0.57 -22.50
C PRO A 161 4.09 1.79 -21.59
N SER A 162 4.41 1.58 -20.30
CA SER A 162 4.55 2.68 -19.34
C SER A 162 5.67 2.37 -18.36
N GLU A 163 6.42 3.39 -17.93
CA GLU A 163 7.48 3.28 -16.93
C GLU A 163 8.53 2.20 -17.26
N GLY A 164 8.81 1.99 -18.56
CA GLY A 164 9.74 0.97 -19.04
C GLY A 164 9.21 -0.47 -18.99
N GLN A 165 7.94 -0.67 -18.62
CA GLN A 165 7.29 -1.98 -18.55
C GLN A 165 6.39 -2.21 -19.77
N PRO A 166 6.40 -3.42 -20.37
CA PRO A 166 5.53 -3.74 -21.49
C PRO A 166 4.07 -3.83 -21.04
N VAL A 167 3.16 -3.63 -22.01
CA VAL A 167 1.73 -3.88 -21.84
C VAL A 167 1.51 -5.31 -21.33
N GLY A 168 0.60 -5.47 -20.37
CA GLY A 168 0.30 -6.75 -19.75
C GLY A 168 1.06 -7.00 -18.45
N THR A 169 2.08 -6.21 -18.13
CA THR A 169 2.81 -6.35 -16.87
C THR A 169 1.92 -5.99 -15.69
N ALA A 170 1.76 -6.91 -14.73
CA ALA A 170 1.09 -6.63 -13.46
C ALA A 170 1.90 -7.20 -12.29
N HIS A 171 2.07 -6.38 -11.25
CA HIS A 171 2.61 -6.75 -9.96
C HIS A 171 1.45 -6.83 -8.96
N ILE A 172 1.34 -7.99 -8.33
CA ILE A 172 0.24 -8.35 -7.44
C ILE A 172 0.87 -8.75 -6.12
N ALA A 173 0.41 -8.16 -5.03
CA ALA A 173 0.94 -8.46 -3.70
C ALA A 173 -0.17 -8.86 -2.73
N VAL A 174 0.16 -9.77 -1.81
CA VAL A 174 -0.67 -10.12 -0.67
C VAL A 174 0.17 -9.97 0.59
N SER A 175 -0.33 -9.18 1.53
CA SER A 175 0.31 -8.87 2.80
C SER A 175 -0.50 -9.47 3.95
N ALA A 176 0.13 -10.27 4.81
CA ALA A 176 -0.48 -10.92 5.97
C ALA A 176 0.50 -10.84 7.17
N ALA A 177 0.08 -10.20 8.27
CA ALA A 177 0.97 -9.89 9.41
C ALA A 177 2.34 -9.31 8.97
N ASP A 178 3.45 -9.91 9.38
CA ASP A 178 4.82 -9.45 9.04
C ASP A 178 5.37 -10.09 7.75
N ASP A 179 4.52 -10.73 6.94
CA ASP A 179 4.92 -11.36 5.69
C ASP A 179 4.18 -10.75 4.50
N THR A 180 4.86 -10.61 3.37
CA THR A 180 4.27 -10.11 2.13
C THR A 180 4.85 -10.86 0.95
N VAL A 181 3.96 -11.44 0.16
CA VAL A 181 4.30 -12.13 -1.09
C VAL A 181 3.97 -11.24 -2.27
N VAL A 182 4.83 -11.23 -3.28
CA VAL A 182 4.64 -10.48 -4.52
C VAL A 182 4.79 -11.41 -5.71
N ARG A 183 3.86 -11.33 -6.65
CA ARG A 183 3.90 -12.05 -7.92
C ARG A 183 3.87 -11.05 -9.07
N THR A 184 4.77 -11.26 -10.03
CA THR A 184 4.75 -10.52 -11.30
C THR A 184 4.23 -11.44 -12.39
N VAL A 185 3.28 -10.96 -13.18
CA VAL A 185 2.72 -11.65 -14.34
C VAL A 185 2.81 -10.75 -15.58
N VAL A 186 2.86 -11.38 -16.75
CA VAL A 186 2.76 -10.71 -18.05
C VAL A 186 1.57 -11.32 -18.77
N LEU A 187 0.53 -10.51 -18.96
CA LEU A 187 -0.78 -10.94 -19.43
C LEU A 187 -1.00 -10.50 -20.88
N GLY A 188 -1.52 -11.41 -21.70
CA GLY A 188 -1.91 -11.10 -23.07
C GLY A 188 -3.33 -10.52 -23.16
N GLY A 189 -3.61 -9.83 -24.27
CA GLY A 189 -4.93 -9.33 -24.61
C GLY A 189 -5.04 -7.81 -24.59
N ASP A 190 -6.26 -7.33 -24.81
CA ASP A 190 -6.60 -5.91 -24.71
C ASP A 190 -6.61 -5.42 -23.26
N ARG A 191 -6.78 -4.10 -23.09
CA ARG A 191 -6.80 -3.44 -21.79
C ARG A 191 -7.80 -4.05 -20.81
N ASN A 192 -8.98 -4.44 -21.28
CA ASN A 192 -10.01 -5.01 -20.41
C ASN A 192 -9.72 -6.46 -20.05
N GLN A 193 -9.17 -7.24 -20.98
CA GLN A 193 -8.70 -8.61 -20.74
C GLN A 193 -7.60 -8.61 -19.69
N ILE A 194 -6.57 -7.77 -19.84
CA ILE A 194 -5.47 -7.65 -18.86
C ILE A 194 -5.99 -7.30 -17.48
N ARG A 195 -6.93 -6.35 -17.37
CA ARG A 195 -7.53 -5.96 -16.10
C ARG A 195 -8.29 -7.12 -15.44
N ARG A 196 -9.10 -7.86 -16.19
CA ARG A 196 -9.85 -9.03 -15.66
C ARG A 196 -8.91 -10.14 -15.19
N LEU A 197 -7.94 -10.52 -16.02
CA LEU A 197 -6.93 -11.53 -15.65
C LEU A 197 -6.13 -11.11 -14.42
N THR A 198 -5.84 -9.81 -14.26
CA THR A 198 -5.18 -9.29 -13.04
C THR A 198 -6.04 -9.52 -11.79
N VAL A 199 -7.37 -9.39 -11.89
CA VAL A 199 -8.29 -9.67 -10.77
C VAL A 199 -8.24 -11.15 -10.39
N GLU A 200 -8.30 -12.05 -11.38
CA GLU A 200 -8.20 -13.50 -11.16
C GLU A 200 -6.88 -13.86 -10.47
N HIS A 201 -5.76 -13.31 -10.95
CA HIS A 201 -4.46 -13.54 -10.32
C HIS A 201 -4.36 -12.95 -8.91
N ALA A 202 -5.00 -11.82 -8.63
CA ALA A 202 -5.04 -11.22 -7.30
C ALA A 202 -5.81 -12.09 -6.30
N LEU A 203 -7.01 -12.54 -6.68
CA LEU A 203 -7.84 -13.41 -5.85
C LEU A 203 -7.21 -14.80 -5.69
N GLY A 204 -6.62 -15.35 -6.76
CA GLY A 204 -5.91 -16.63 -6.72
C GLY A 204 -4.68 -16.60 -5.81
N LEU A 205 -3.89 -15.52 -5.85
CA LEU A 205 -2.74 -15.35 -4.95
C LEU A 205 -3.18 -15.27 -3.48
N LEU A 206 -4.25 -14.51 -3.20
CA LEU A 206 -4.82 -14.42 -1.85
C LEU A 206 -5.34 -15.77 -1.37
N LEU A 207 -6.08 -16.50 -2.20
CA LEU A 207 -6.61 -17.81 -1.86
C LEU A 207 -5.49 -18.82 -1.56
N GLY A 208 -4.41 -18.79 -2.35
CA GLY A 208 -3.22 -19.59 -2.09
C GLY A 208 -2.62 -19.27 -0.72
N ARG A 209 -2.42 -17.99 -0.41
CA ARG A 209 -1.88 -17.54 0.89
C ARG A 209 -2.77 -17.97 2.06
N LEU A 210 -4.09 -17.82 1.94
CA LEU A 210 -5.06 -18.22 2.97
C LEU A 210 -5.01 -19.72 3.26
N ARG A 211 -4.81 -20.55 2.23
CA ARG A 211 -4.69 -22.00 2.37
C ARG A 211 -3.38 -22.42 3.04
N GLU A 212 -2.30 -21.68 2.83
CA GLU A 212 -1.03 -21.90 3.52
C GLU A 212 -1.11 -21.53 5.01
N ASP A 213 -1.85 -20.48 5.37
CA ASP A 213 -2.02 -20.06 6.78
C ASP A 213 -3.00 -20.92 7.59
N THR A 214 -3.82 -21.73 6.90
CA THR A 214 -4.80 -22.64 7.53
C THR A 214 -4.36 -24.11 7.54
N ALA A 215 -3.21 -24.43 6.91
CA ALA A 215 -2.60 -25.77 6.89
C ALA A 215 -1.68 -25.98 8.09
#